data_AF-A0AAJ2LSN1-F1
#
_entry.id   AF-A0AAJ2LSN1-F1
#
_cell.length_a   1.000
_cell.length_b   1.000
_cell.length_c   1.000
_cell.angle_alpha   90.00
_cell.angle_beta   90.00
_cell.angle_gamma   90.00
#
_symmetry.space_group_name_H-M   'P 1'
#
loop_
_entity.id
_entity.type
_entity.pdbx_description
1 polymer ?
#
loop_
_entity_poly.entity_id
_entity_poly.type
_entity_poly.pdbx_seq_one_letter_code
_entity_poly.pdbx_strand_id
1 'polypeptide(L)'
;GFWNIRGSFRLGGLLDIGTQCSLVQLNSGKFIFLDSYSLTGNLRNQVMTLTNNGQDVEAVLNLHPFHTVHCAQMAQDFPQAAFYGSTRHKKQVPQVQWSSDL
;
A
#
# COMPACT_ATOMS: atom_id res chain seq x y z
N GLY A 1 9.60 8.82 10.11
CA GLY A 1 9.19 7.62 10.87
C GLY A 1 9.19 6.39 9.99
N PHE A 2 9.22 5.18 10.55
CA PHE A 2 9.12 3.92 9.81
C PHE A 2 8.23 2.92 10.57
N TRP A 3 7.19 2.41 9.92
CA TRP A 3 6.25 1.46 10.51
C TRP A 3 6.16 0.20 9.65
N ASN A 4 6.29 -0.97 10.30
CA ASN A 4 5.99 -2.24 9.67
C ASN A 4 4.50 -2.55 9.86
N ILE A 5 3.76 -2.64 8.77
CA ILE A 5 2.34 -2.98 8.80
C ILE A 5 2.21 -4.50 8.70
N ARG A 6 1.73 -5.09 9.79
CA ARG A 6 1.48 -6.52 9.91
C ARG A 6 -0.02 -6.74 9.89
N GLY A 7 -0.51 -7.42 8.86
CA GLY A 7 -1.87 -7.93 8.83
C GLY A 7 -1.85 -9.45 8.77
N SER A 8 -2.93 -10.08 9.25
CA SER A 8 -3.08 -11.53 9.21
C SER A 8 -3.57 -11.94 7.82
N PHE A 9 -2.69 -12.48 6.97
CA PHE A 9 -3.10 -13.15 5.74
C PHE A 9 -3.15 -14.66 6.00
N ARG A 10 -4.35 -15.21 6.20
CA ARG A 10 -4.56 -16.64 6.42
C ARG A 10 -4.84 -17.35 5.09
N LEU A 11 -3.81 -17.93 4.47
CA LEU A 11 -4.03 -18.87 3.37
C LEU A 11 -4.44 -20.23 3.97
N GLY A 12 -5.64 -20.72 3.68
CA GLY A 12 -6.13 -22.01 4.21
C GLY A 12 -6.39 -22.05 5.73
N GLY A 13 -6.45 -20.90 6.41
CA GLY A 13 -6.83 -20.80 7.82
C GLY A 13 -5.73 -21.11 8.87
N LEU A 14 -4.56 -21.61 8.45
CA LEU A 14 -3.56 -22.19 9.38
C LEU A 14 -2.23 -21.43 9.49
N LEU A 15 -1.81 -20.65 8.49
CA LEU A 15 -0.50 -19.99 8.50
C LEU A 15 -0.65 -18.47 8.44
N ASP A 16 -0.15 -17.78 9.47
CA ASP A 16 -0.07 -16.31 9.53
C ASP A 16 1.24 -15.85 8.88
N ILE A 17 1.15 -15.42 7.63
CA ILE A 17 2.30 -14.92 6.87
C ILE A 17 2.42 -13.44 7.23
N GLY A 18 3.18 -13.12 8.28
CA GLY A 18 3.33 -11.77 8.81
C GLY A 18 3.93 -10.74 7.83
N THR A 19 3.96 -9.46 8.27
CA THR A 19 4.38 -8.22 7.59
C THR A 19 4.03 -8.12 6.10
N GLN A 20 3.09 -7.25 5.79
CA GLN A 20 2.50 -7.16 4.45
C GLN A 20 2.86 -5.87 3.71
N CYS A 21 3.21 -4.80 4.42
CA CYS A 21 3.79 -3.60 3.80
C CYS A 21 4.52 -2.76 4.87
N SER A 22 5.22 -1.72 4.43
CA SER A 22 5.76 -0.70 5.33
C SER A 22 5.23 0.68 4.96
N LEU A 23 5.13 1.55 5.97
CA LEU A 23 4.81 2.96 5.81
C LEU A 23 6.02 3.77 6.26
N VAL A 24 6.45 4.71 5.43
CA VAL A 24 7.59 5.59 5.70
C VAL A 24 7.08 7.02 5.73
N GLN A 25 7.46 7.77 6.76
CA GLN A 25 7.22 9.21 6.80
C GLN A 25 8.50 9.94 6.44
N LEU A 26 8.39 10.81 5.45
CA LEU A 26 9.48 11.65 4.95
C LEU A 26 9.69 12.88 5.83
N ASN A 27 10.79 13.60 5.58
CA ASN A 27 11.08 14.86 6.28
C ASN A 27 10.05 15.97 5.97
N SER A 28 9.33 15.86 4.84
CA SER A 28 8.21 16.75 4.49
C SER A 28 6.96 16.51 5.34
N GLY A 29 6.91 15.44 6.13
CA GLY A 29 5.72 14.99 6.85
C GLY A 29 4.80 14.10 6.03
N LYS A 30 5.01 13.98 4.70
CA LYS A 30 4.27 13.08 3.82
C LYS A 30 4.68 11.63 4.02
N PHE A 31 3.84 10.73 3.51
CA PHE A 31 3.97 9.30 3.69
C PHE A 31 4.07 8.54 2.37
N ILE A 32 4.91 7.51 2.36
CA ILE A 32 5.05 6.56 1.26
C ILE A 32 4.79 5.15 1.77
N PHE A 33 3.97 4.41 1.03
CA PHE A 33 3.88 2.95 1.21
C PHE A 33 4.95 2.22 0.40
N LEU A 34 5.56 1.23 1.05
CA LEU A 34 6.37 0.20 0.43
C LEU A 34 5.53 -1.08 0.38
N ASP A 35 5.14 -1.46 -0.84
CA ASP A 35 4.13 -2.46 -1.21
C ASP A 35 2.68 -2.13 -0.85
N SER A 36 1.78 -2.69 -1.66
CA SER A 36 0.33 -2.61 -1.43
C SER A 36 -0.16 -3.69 -0.47
N TYR A 37 -1.09 -3.31 0.38
CA TYR A 37 -1.82 -4.23 1.24
C TYR A 37 -3.25 -3.72 1.50
N SER A 38 -4.23 -4.62 1.44
CA SER A 38 -5.62 -4.27 1.75
C SER A 38 -5.79 -4.03 3.25
N LEU A 39 -5.84 -2.77 3.64
CA LEU A 39 -5.98 -2.36 5.04
C LEU A 39 -7.41 -2.54 5.52
N THR A 40 -7.59 -3.31 6.58
CA THR A 40 -8.91 -3.59 7.17
C THR A 40 -8.92 -3.35 8.69
N GLY A 41 -10.13 -3.20 9.24
CA GLY A 41 -10.36 -3.12 10.69
C GLY A 41 -9.57 -2.02 11.40
N ASN A 42 -9.09 -2.33 12.60
CA ASN A 42 -8.35 -1.38 13.45
C ASN A 42 -7.05 -0.88 12.79
N LEU A 43 -6.37 -1.75 12.04
CA LEU A 43 -5.14 -1.37 11.34
C LEU A 43 -5.41 -0.27 10.31
N ARG A 44 -6.50 -0.40 9.54
CA ARG A 44 -6.93 0.67 8.63
C ARG A 44 -7.12 1.98 9.38
N ASN A 45 -7.88 1.96 10.48
CA ASN A 45 -8.18 3.18 11.23
C ASN A 45 -6.91 3.88 11.71
N GLN A 46 -5.94 3.13 12.25
CA GLN A 46 -4.66 3.68 12.69
C GLN A 46 -3.89 4.33 11.54
N VAL A 47 -3.82 3.68 10.38
CA VAL A 47 -3.16 4.24 9.20
C VAL A 47 -3.87 5.50 8.70
N MET A 48 -5.20 5.48 8.63
CA MET A 48 -5.96 6.64 8.19
C MET A 48 -5.79 7.81 9.16
N THR A 49 -5.84 7.57 10.48
CA THR A 49 -5.57 8.62 11.47
C THR A 49 -4.15 9.19 11.35
N LEU A 50 -3.15 8.33 11.16
CA LEU A 50 -1.75 8.75 11.03
C LEU A 50 -1.49 9.58 9.77
N THR A 51 -2.22 9.31 8.69
CA THR A 51 -1.98 9.90 7.35
C THR A 51 -3.00 10.96 6.95
N ASN A 52 -3.63 11.62 7.94
CA ASN A 52 -4.68 12.62 7.72
C ASN A 52 -5.79 12.10 6.79
N ASN A 53 -6.40 10.99 7.20
CA ASN A 53 -7.38 10.22 6.45
C ASN A 53 -6.89 9.87 5.03
N GLY A 54 -5.63 9.47 4.91
CA GLY A 54 -4.97 9.10 3.66
C GLY A 54 -4.41 10.27 2.85
N GLN A 55 -4.79 11.53 3.12
CA GLN A 55 -4.41 12.69 2.32
C GLN A 55 -2.91 12.99 2.30
N ASP A 56 -2.18 12.56 3.32
CA ASP A 56 -0.73 12.75 3.38
C ASP A 56 0.08 11.61 2.75
N VAL A 57 -0.59 10.60 2.21
CA VAL A 57 0.06 9.57 1.39
C VAL A 57 0.28 10.14 -0.01
N GLU A 58 1.55 10.34 -0.36
CA GLU A 58 1.92 10.89 -1.67
C GLU A 58 2.27 9.80 -2.68
N ALA A 59 2.72 8.62 -2.23
CA ALA A 59 3.07 7.53 -3.15
C ALA A 59 2.90 6.14 -2.55
N VAL A 60 2.67 5.18 -3.44
CA VAL A 60 2.70 3.73 -3.18
C VAL A 60 3.67 3.08 -4.16
N LEU A 61 4.76 2.49 -3.64
CA LEU A 61 5.77 1.80 -4.43
C LEU A 61 5.54 0.29 -4.33
N ASN A 62 5.13 -0.35 -5.43
CA ASN A 62 4.90 -1.79 -5.48
C ASN A 62 6.17 -2.53 -5.91
N LEU A 63 6.74 -3.27 -4.98
CA LEU A 63 8.07 -3.86 -5.06
C LEU A 63 8.00 -5.34 -5.41
N HIS A 64 7.00 -6.07 -4.89
CA HIS A 64 6.93 -7.53 -5.02
C HIS A 64 5.61 -8.02 -5.67
N PRO A 65 5.66 -9.09 -6.49
CA PRO A 65 4.49 -9.57 -7.23
C PRO A 65 3.36 -10.14 -6.36
N PHE A 66 3.65 -10.55 -5.11
CA PHE A 66 2.65 -11.08 -4.19
C PHE A 66 1.64 -10.02 -3.72
N HIS A 67 2.04 -8.75 -3.72
CA HIS A 67 1.19 -7.63 -3.30
C HIS A 67 0.32 -7.06 -4.44
N THR A 68 0.45 -7.61 -5.65
CA THR A 68 -0.29 -7.13 -6.84
C THR A 68 -1.81 -7.18 -6.64
N VAL A 69 -2.32 -8.18 -5.92
CA VAL A 69 -3.77 -8.33 -5.67
C VAL A 69 -4.35 -7.18 -4.83
N HIS A 70 -3.51 -6.45 -4.10
CA HIS A 70 -3.92 -5.35 -3.23
C HIS A 70 -3.86 -3.98 -3.90
N CYS A 71 -3.18 -3.86 -5.05
CA CYS A 71 -2.94 -2.57 -5.72
C CYS A 71 -4.24 -1.81 -6.03
N ALA A 72 -5.25 -2.51 -6.52
CA ALA A 72 -6.53 -1.90 -6.88
C ALA A 72 -7.25 -1.30 -5.66
N GLN A 73 -7.24 -2.00 -4.51
CA GLN A 73 -7.85 -1.50 -3.29
C GLN A 73 -7.07 -0.30 -2.73
N MET A 74 -5.75 -0.35 -2.73
CA MET A 74 -4.95 0.78 -2.27
C MET A 74 -5.17 2.02 -3.13
N ALA A 75 -5.31 1.87 -4.46
CA ALA A 75 -5.61 2.99 -5.34
C ALA A 75 -6.99 3.62 -5.07
N GLN A 76 -7.95 2.85 -4.58
CA GLN A 76 -9.24 3.38 -4.12
C GLN A 76 -9.13 4.07 -2.75
N ASP A 77 -8.30 3.52 -1.86
CA ASP A 77 -8.11 4.05 -0.51
C ASP A 77 -7.30 5.36 -0.50
N PHE A 78 -6.35 5.50 -1.43
CA PHE A 78 -5.43 6.63 -1.54
C PHE A 78 -5.45 7.21 -2.97
N PRO A 79 -6.59 7.75 -3.43
CA PRO A 79 -6.78 8.13 -4.83
C PRO A 79 -5.88 9.29 -5.29
N GLN A 80 -5.34 10.08 -4.36
CA GLN A 80 -4.41 11.18 -4.67
C GLN A 80 -2.93 10.75 -4.73
N ALA A 81 -2.59 9.54 -4.29
CA ALA A 81 -1.21 9.07 -4.26
C ALA A 81 -0.72 8.66 -5.67
N ALA A 82 0.56 8.86 -5.95
CA ALA A 82 1.19 8.31 -7.13
C ALA A 82 1.45 6.80 -6.97
N PHE A 83 1.02 6.00 -7.94
CA PHE A 83 1.21 4.55 -7.91
C PHE A 83 2.37 4.13 -8.81
N TYR A 84 3.41 3.58 -8.21
CA TYR A 84 4.57 3.04 -8.91
C TYR A 84 4.55 1.51 -8.88
N GLY A 85 4.97 0.90 -9.98
CA GLY A 85 5.07 -0.54 -10.11
C GLY A 85 5.74 -0.93 -11.41
N SER A 86 6.32 -2.13 -11.43
CA SER A 86 6.93 -2.70 -12.63
C SER A 86 5.92 -2.90 -13.77
N THR A 87 6.42 -3.12 -15.00
CA THR A 87 5.60 -3.46 -16.18
C THR A 87 4.61 -4.60 -15.91
N ARG A 88 4.98 -5.56 -15.06
CA ARG A 88 4.08 -6.66 -14.66
C ARG A 88 2.88 -6.16 -13.87
N HIS A 89 3.08 -5.25 -12.90
CA HIS A 89 1.97 -4.66 -12.14
C HIS A 89 0.98 -3.94 -13.06
N LYS A 90 1.51 -3.14 -13.99
CA LYS A 90 0.72 -2.41 -15.00
C LYS A 90 -0.13 -3.35 -15.86
N LYS A 91 0.43 -4.50 -16.27
CA LYS A 91 -0.29 -5.52 -17.06
C LYS A 91 -1.34 -6.28 -16.25
N GLN A 92 -1.07 -6.59 -14.98
CA GLN A 92 -1.96 -7.41 -14.15
C GLN A 92 -3.10 -6.61 -13.52
N VAL A 93 -2.89 -5.31 -13.29
CA VAL A 93 -3.88 -4.42 -12.66
C VAL A 93 -4.01 -3.14 -13.49
N PRO A 94 -4.53 -3.23 -14.73
CA PRO A 94 -4.59 -2.11 -15.67
C PRO A 94 -5.54 -0.99 -15.23
N GLN A 95 -6.43 -1.24 -14.27
CA GLN A 95 -7.37 -0.25 -13.75
C GLN A 95 -6.73 0.78 -12.81
N VAL A 96 -5.52 0.53 -12.29
CA VAL A 96 -4.78 1.50 -11.48
C VAL A 96 -4.14 2.53 -12.41
N GLN A 97 -4.26 3.82 -12.06
CA GLN A 97 -3.58 4.91 -12.76
C GLN A 97 -2.09 4.91 -12.38
N TRP A 98 -1.30 4.09 -13.07
CA TRP A 98 0.13 3.94 -12.80
C TRP A 98 0.92 5.16 -13.26
N SER A 99 1.82 5.63 -12.41
CA SER A 99 2.75 6.70 -12.75
C SER A 99 3.67 6.31 -13.92
N SER A 100 3.91 7.29 -14.79
CA SER A 100 4.88 7.26 -15.88
C SER A 100 6.17 7.99 -15.56
N ASP A 101 6.23 8.67 -14.42
CA ASP A 101 7.42 9.39 -13.95
C ASP A 101 8.52 8.39 -13.58
N LEU A 102 9.69 8.57 -14.19
CA LEU A 102 10.92 7.79 -14.01
C LEU A 102 12.14 8.71 -14.20
#